data_AF-A0A0R2XNL5-F1
#
_entry.id   AF-A0A0R2XNL5-F1
#
_cell.length_a   1.000
_cell.length_b   1.000
_cell.length_c   1.000
_cell.angle_alpha   90.00
_cell.angle_beta   90.00
_cell.angle_gamma   90.00
#
_symmetry.space_group_name_H-M   'P 1'
#
loop_
_entity.id
_entity.type
_entity.pdbx_description
1 polymer ?
#
loop_
_entity_poly.entity_id
_entity_poly.type
_entity_poly.pdbx_seq_one_letter_code
_entity_poly.pdbx_strand_id
1 'polypeptide(L)'
;MSAASLVAIILLAMASDVADGRAARRFGTASSRGMLFDHVTDFIFVTSALAGLAYAGLIGSLLPILIVVAFSQYVLDSYFLFRQKSLKMSFLGRWNGVFYFFPLVLFSLAALEVLPTMLSEIISTGGKLLVWGLTLSTLASIADRAIAPLRE
;
A
#
# COMPACT_ATOMS: atom_id res chain seq x y z
N MET A 1 -21.57 -4.54 -7.47
CA MET A 1 -20.51 -3.75 -8.13
C MET A 1 -19.86 -4.66 -9.17
N SER A 2 -19.74 -4.22 -10.42
CA SER A 2 -19.08 -5.04 -11.46
C SER A 2 -17.57 -4.96 -11.34
N ALA A 3 -16.83 -5.95 -11.87
CA ALA A 3 -15.37 -5.91 -11.89
C ALA A 3 -14.82 -4.67 -12.63
N ALA A 4 -15.49 -4.25 -13.72
CA ALA A 4 -15.13 -3.03 -14.43
C ALA A 4 -15.26 -1.77 -13.56
N SER A 5 -16.33 -1.66 -12.77
CA SER A 5 -16.48 -0.55 -11.82
C SER A 5 -15.44 -0.58 -10.71
N LEU A 6 -15.02 -1.77 -10.25
CA LEU A 6 -13.94 -1.91 -9.26
C LEU A 6 -12.61 -1.40 -9.82
N VAL A 7 -12.23 -1.83 -11.03
CA VAL A 7 -11.02 -1.37 -11.71
C VAL A 7 -11.05 0.15 -11.86
N ALA A 8 -12.17 0.71 -12.33
CA ALA A 8 -12.31 2.14 -12.51
C ALA A 8 -12.15 2.92 -11.20
N ILE A 9 -12.75 2.46 -10.10
CA ILE A 9 -12.64 3.10 -8.79
C ILE A 9 -11.19 3.06 -8.27
N ILE A 10 -10.51 1.91 -8.38
CA ILE A 10 -9.11 1.77 -7.95
C ILE A 10 -8.21 2.71 -8.74
N LEU A 11 -8.33 2.71 -10.08
CA LEU A 11 -7.54 3.58 -10.94
C LEU A 11 -7.83 5.07 -10.70
N LEU A 12 -9.10 5.42 -10.47
CA LEU A 12 -9.48 6.79 -10.14
C LEU A 12 -8.89 7.23 -8.79
N ALA A 13 -8.92 6.36 -7.77
CA ALA A 13 -8.32 6.64 -6.47
C ALA A 13 -6.81 6.89 -6.59
N MET A 14 -6.08 6.02 -7.32
CA MET A 14 -4.65 6.21 -7.58
C MET A 14 -4.37 7.49 -8.39
N ALA A 15 -5.23 7.81 -9.37
CA ALA A 15 -5.07 9.01 -10.18
C ALA A 15 -5.33 10.29 -9.36
N SER A 16 -6.32 10.28 -8.45
CA SER A 16 -6.61 11.41 -7.56
C SER A 16 -5.48 11.67 -6.57
N ASP A 17 -4.88 10.62 -6.02
CA ASP A 17 -3.71 10.67 -5.13
C ASP A 17 -2.46 11.29 -5.81
N VAL A 18 -2.23 10.94 -7.08
CA VAL A 18 -1.14 11.59 -7.82
C VAL A 18 -1.47 13.06 -8.11
N ALA A 19 -2.75 13.38 -8.33
CA ALA A 19 -3.21 14.71 -8.70
C ALA A 19 -3.19 15.69 -7.52
N ASP A 20 -3.62 15.28 -6.32
CA ASP A 20 -3.68 16.17 -5.16
C ASP A 20 -2.28 16.54 -4.65
N GLY A 21 -1.32 15.62 -4.67
CA GLY A 21 0.08 15.90 -4.33
C GLY A 21 0.73 16.87 -5.33
N ARG A 22 0.40 16.77 -6.62
CA ARG A 22 0.83 17.73 -7.64
C ARG A 22 0.17 19.09 -7.43
N ALA A 23 -1.12 19.14 -7.13
CA ALA A 23 -1.85 20.36 -6.83
C ALA A 23 -1.25 21.07 -5.61
N ALA A 24 -1.01 20.34 -4.51
CA ALA A 24 -0.45 20.90 -3.28
C ALA A 24 0.93 21.56 -3.50
N ARG A 25 1.79 20.95 -4.32
CA ARG A 25 3.08 21.54 -4.71
C ARG A 25 2.91 22.76 -5.61
N ARG A 26 1.99 22.70 -6.57
CA ARG A 26 1.73 23.80 -7.51
C ARG A 26 1.16 25.04 -6.82
N PHE A 27 0.28 24.85 -5.83
CA PHE A 27 -0.37 25.93 -5.10
C PHE A 27 0.36 26.35 -3.82
N GLY A 28 1.52 25.74 -3.51
CA GLY A 28 2.30 26.07 -2.32
C GLY A 28 1.62 25.68 -0.99
N THR A 29 0.66 24.75 -1.01
CA THR A 29 -0.09 24.29 0.17
C THR A 29 0.45 22.98 0.76
N ALA A 30 1.57 22.46 0.22
CA ALA A 30 2.24 21.27 0.75
C ALA A 30 2.66 21.47 2.21
N SER A 31 2.27 20.55 3.09
CA SER A 31 2.53 20.63 4.53
C SER A 31 2.78 19.25 5.14
N SER A 32 3.50 19.20 6.27
CA SER A 32 3.75 17.94 6.99
C SER A 32 2.48 17.28 7.51
N ARG A 33 1.46 18.08 7.88
CA ARG A 33 0.14 17.56 8.28
C ARG A 33 -0.62 16.97 7.11
N GLY A 34 -0.58 17.64 5.95
CA GLY A 34 -1.15 17.10 4.71
C GLY A 34 -0.50 15.77 4.30
N MET A 35 0.84 15.70 4.38
CA MET A 35 1.58 14.47 4.10
C MET A 35 1.25 13.32 5.05
N LEU A 36 1.02 13.60 6.35
CA LEU A 36 0.55 12.56 7.27
C LEU A 36 -0.85 12.08 6.90
N PHE A 37 -1.76 13.02 6.62
CA PHE A 37 -3.13 12.72 6.24
C PHE A 37 -3.17 11.81 5.01
N ASP A 38 -2.40 12.18 3.99
CA ASP A 38 -2.17 11.42 2.74
C ASP A 38 -1.74 9.97 3.00
N HIS A 39 -0.70 9.79 3.82
CA HIS A 39 -0.23 8.45 4.20
C HIS A 39 -1.24 7.64 5.03
N VAL A 40 -2.05 8.30 5.86
CA VAL A 40 -3.11 7.62 6.62
C VAL A 40 -4.24 7.20 5.70
N THR A 41 -4.64 8.03 4.74
CA THR A 41 -5.67 7.67 3.75
C THR A 41 -5.22 6.51 2.87
N ASP A 42 -3.97 6.53 2.39
CA ASP A 42 -3.36 5.41 1.68
C ASP A 42 -3.40 4.14 2.51
N PHE A 43 -2.89 4.23 3.74
CA PHE A 43 -2.85 3.10 4.68
C PHE A 43 -4.23 2.47 4.88
N ILE A 44 -5.25 3.29 5.17
CA ILE A 44 -6.62 2.80 5.36
C ILE A 44 -7.13 2.14 4.09
N PHE A 45 -6.92 2.77 2.92
CA PHE A 45 -7.37 2.27 1.64
C PHE A 45 -6.74 0.92 1.29
N VAL A 46 -5.40 0.85 1.23
CA VAL A 46 -4.71 -0.38 0.82
C VAL A 46 -4.93 -1.52 1.80
N THR A 47 -4.92 -1.23 3.10
CA THR A 47 -5.09 -2.27 4.13
C THR A 47 -6.49 -2.83 4.11
N SER A 48 -7.52 -1.98 3.99
CA SER A 48 -8.91 -2.42 3.94
C SER A 48 -9.21 -3.19 2.65
N ALA A 49 -8.68 -2.74 1.51
CA ALA A 49 -8.87 -3.40 0.24
C ALA A 49 -8.16 -4.77 0.20
N LEU A 50 -6.92 -4.87 0.70
CA LEU A 50 -6.20 -6.14 0.83
C LEU A 50 -6.87 -7.08 1.84
N ALA A 51 -7.40 -6.56 2.95
CA ALA A 51 -8.21 -7.34 3.88
C ALA A 51 -9.48 -7.87 3.21
N GLY A 52 -10.12 -7.09 2.33
CA GLY A 52 -11.24 -7.53 1.50
C GLY A 52 -10.85 -8.69 0.56
N LEU A 53 -9.68 -8.61 -0.08
CA LEU A 53 -9.15 -9.73 -0.89
C LEU A 53 -8.88 -10.98 -0.04
N ALA A 54 -8.34 -10.80 1.17
CA ALA A 54 -8.11 -11.92 2.09
C ALA A 54 -9.42 -12.54 2.58
N TYR A 55 -10.42 -11.72 2.90
CA TYR A 55 -11.77 -12.17 3.28
C TYR A 55 -12.44 -12.94 2.15
N ALA A 56 -12.24 -12.52 0.90
CA ALA A 56 -12.72 -13.24 -0.28
C ALA A 56 -11.93 -14.53 -0.60
N GLY A 57 -10.91 -14.88 0.20
CA GLY A 57 -10.09 -16.08 0.02
C GLY A 57 -9.10 -16.00 -1.15
N LEU A 58 -8.87 -14.82 -1.73
CA LEU A 58 -7.99 -14.65 -2.88
C LEU A 58 -6.50 -14.62 -2.48
N ILE A 59 -6.22 -14.16 -1.27
CA ILE A 59 -4.88 -14.06 -0.66
C ILE A 59 -4.93 -14.40 0.83
N GLY A 60 -3.77 -14.61 1.46
CA GLY A 60 -3.68 -14.76 2.93
C GLY A 60 -3.81 -13.43 3.68
N SER A 61 -4.22 -13.47 4.95
CA SER A 61 -4.37 -12.28 5.82
C SER A 61 -3.04 -11.71 6.33
N LEU A 62 -1.91 -12.40 6.11
CA LEU A 62 -0.62 -12.01 6.65
C LEU A 62 -0.16 -10.63 6.15
N LEU A 63 -0.27 -10.35 4.84
CA LEU A 63 0.15 -9.06 4.28
C LEU A 63 -0.61 -7.86 4.91
N PRO A 64 -1.96 -7.81 4.93
CA PRO A 64 -2.66 -6.67 5.54
C PRO A 64 -2.34 -6.52 7.04
N ILE A 65 -2.15 -7.61 7.79
CA ILE A 65 -1.71 -7.54 9.20
C ILE A 65 -0.32 -6.89 9.30
N LEU A 66 0.64 -7.31 8.46
CA LEU A 66 1.98 -6.74 8.45
C LEU A 66 2.00 -5.27 8.03
N ILE A 67 1.10 -4.85 7.14
CA ILE A 67 0.95 -3.44 6.78
C ILE A 67 0.53 -2.61 8.01
N VAL A 68 -0.42 -3.08 8.81
CA VAL A 68 -0.80 -2.43 10.09
C VAL A 68 0.39 -2.32 11.02
N VAL A 69 1.17 -3.39 11.19
CA VAL A 69 2.35 -3.39 12.05
C VAL A 69 3.41 -2.42 11.53
N ALA A 70 3.75 -2.49 10.24
CA ALA A 70 4.76 -1.64 9.62
C ALA A 70 4.38 -0.16 9.63
N PHE A 71 3.09 0.16 9.41
CA PHE A 71 2.59 1.53 9.47
C PHE A 71 2.56 2.05 10.91
N SER A 72 2.16 1.22 11.87
CA SER A 72 2.19 1.59 13.29
C SER A 72 3.62 1.88 13.74
N GLN A 73 4.58 1.01 13.39
CA GLN A 73 6.00 1.24 13.66
C GLN A 73 6.48 2.55 13.02
N TYR A 74 6.13 2.80 11.76
CA TYR A 74 6.46 4.04 11.07
C TYR A 74 5.96 5.30 11.78
N VAL A 75 4.70 5.30 12.23
CA VAL A 75 4.10 6.42 12.97
C VAL A 75 4.77 6.57 14.33
N LEU A 76 4.97 5.47 15.07
CA LEU A 76 5.60 5.49 16.38
C LEU A 76 7.05 6.01 16.33
N ASP A 77 7.85 5.51 15.39
CA ASP A 77 9.24 5.94 15.20
C ASP A 77 9.29 7.44 14.88
N SER A 78 8.45 7.90 13.95
CA SER A 78 8.47 9.28 13.47
C SER A 78 8.00 10.28 14.53
N TYR A 79 6.93 9.98 15.27
CA TYR A 79 6.31 10.93 16.21
C TYR A 79 6.83 10.79 17.64
N PHE A 80 7.03 9.57 18.14
CA PHE A 80 7.31 9.34 19.56
C PHE A 80 8.79 9.17 19.85
N LEU A 81 9.50 8.36 19.06
CA LEU A 81 10.88 8.00 19.38
C LEU A 81 11.88 9.11 19.00
N PHE A 82 11.79 9.62 17.77
CA PHE A 82 12.80 10.56 17.27
C PHE A 82 12.37 12.05 17.33
N ARG A 83 11.12 12.34 17.75
CA ARG A 83 10.51 13.70 17.73
C ARG A 83 10.85 14.46 16.43
N GLN A 84 10.96 13.75 15.32
CA GLN A 84 11.42 14.34 14.06
C GLN A 84 10.28 15.18 13.50
N LYS A 85 10.59 16.41 13.07
CA LYS A 85 9.62 17.31 12.42
C LYS A 85 9.14 16.79 11.06
N SER A 86 9.73 15.70 10.54
CA SER A 86 9.39 15.05 9.29
C SER A 86 9.44 13.52 9.41
N LEU A 87 8.51 12.86 8.72
CA LEU A 87 8.38 11.41 8.65
C LEU A 87 9.56 10.82 7.85
N LYS A 88 10.33 9.89 8.44
CA LYS A 88 11.41 9.17 7.73
C LYS A 88 11.00 7.74 7.45
N MET A 89 10.84 7.44 6.16
CA MET A 89 10.60 6.08 5.69
C MET A 89 11.91 5.33 5.44
N SER A 90 11.97 4.04 5.79
CA SER A 90 13.03 3.17 5.27
C SER A 90 12.86 3.04 3.75
N PHE A 91 13.96 2.79 3.03
CA PHE A 91 13.91 2.65 1.57
C PHE A 91 12.88 1.59 1.15
N LEU A 92 12.90 0.43 1.84
CA LEU A 92 11.92 -0.64 1.64
C LEU A 92 10.51 -0.22 2.02
N GLY A 93 10.33 0.48 3.14
CA GLY A 93 9.01 0.92 3.59
C GLY A 93 8.33 1.86 2.60
N ARG A 94 9.10 2.79 2.01
CA ARG A 94 8.59 3.72 0.98
C ARG A 94 8.13 2.98 -0.27
N TRP A 95 8.94 2.06 -0.78
CA TRP A 95 8.60 1.32 -1.99
C TRP A 95 7.46 0.33 -1.76
N ASN A 96 7.44 -0.37 -0.63
CA ASN A 96 6.33 -1.25 -0.28
C ASN A 96 5.01 -0.48 -0.23
N GLY A 97 5.00 0.73 0.36
CA GLY A 97 3.82 1.61 0.39
C GLY A 97 3.20 1.82 -1.00
N VAL A 98 4.03 2.14 -1.99
CA VAL A 98 3.60 2.31 -3.39
C VAL A 98 3.12 0.98 -4.00
N PHE A 99 3.86 -0.11 -3.75
CA PHE A 99 3.55 -1.42 -4.34
C PHE A 99 2.30 -2.09 -3.77
N TYR A 100 1.82 -1.72 -2.57
CA TYR A 100 0.62 -2.29 -1.98
C TYR A 100 -0.67 -2.07 -2.81
N PHE A 101 -0.69 -1.08 -3.71
CA PHE A 101 -1.82 -0.83 -4.61
C PHE A 101 -1.90 -1.84 -5.76
N PHE A 102 -0.77 -2.39 -6.20
CA PHE A 102 -0.70 -3.21 -7.42
C PHE A 102 -1.43 -4.56 -7.30
N PRO A 103 -1.43 -5.27 -6.16
CA PRO A 103 -2.33 -6.41 -5.97
C PRO A 103 -3.79 -6.06 -6.24
N LEU A 104 -4.27 -4.88 -5.80
CA LEU A 104 -5.66 -4.46 -6.02
C LEU A 104 -5.96 -4.32 -7.51
N VAL A 105 -5.04 -3.73 -8.28
CA VAL A 105 -5.14 -3.63 -9.73
C VAL A 105 -5.14 -5.01 -10.38
N LEU A 106 -4.21 -5.90 -10.01
CA LEU A 106 -4.12 -7.24 -10.61
C LEU A 106 -5.37 -8.08 -10.34
N PHE A 107 -5.85 -8.13 -9.10
CA PHE A 107 -7.05 -8.90 -8.75
C PHE A 107 -8.33 -8.29 -9.35
N SER A 108 -8.43 -6.96 -9.44
CA SER A 108 -9.58 -6.32 -10.10
C SER A 108 -9.58 -6.54 -11.62
N LEU A 109 -8.41 -6.51 -12.27
CA LEU A 109 -8.27 -6.87 -13.68
C LEU A 109 -8.60 -8.34 -13.92
N ALA A 110 -8.06 -9.26 -13.11
CA ALA A 110 -8.35 -10.69 -13.23
C ALA A 110 -9.85 -11.01 -13.11
N ALA A 111 -10.61 -10.18 -12.38
CA ALA A 111 -12.05 -10.33 -12.22
C ALA A 111 -12.89 -9.85 -13.42
N LEU A 112 -12.28 -9.25 -14.46
CA LEU A 112 -13.01 -8.78 -15.64
C LEU A 112 -13.57 -9.95 -16.46
N GLU A 113 -14.89 -9.99 -16.61
CA GLU A 113 -15.62 -11.04 -17.35
C GLU A 113 -15.24 -11.12 -18.84
N VAL A 114 -14.72 -10.03 -19.41
CA VAL A 114 -14.27 -9.97 -20.82
C VAL A 114 -12.93 -10.67 -21.06
N LEU A 115 -12.15 -10.95 -20.01
CA LEU A 115 -10.84 -11.57 -20.17
C LEU A 115 -10.95 -13.07 -20.43
N PRO A 116 -10.14 -13.63 -21.35
CA PRO A 116 -9.99 -15.07 -21.47
C PRO A 116 -9.55 -15.69 -20.14
N THR A 117 -10.08 -16.86 -19.79
CA THR A 117 -9.80 -17.55 -18.52
C THR A 117 -8.29 -17.71 -18.27
N MET A 118 -7.54 -18.16 -19.28
CA MET A 118 -6.08 -18.29 -19.19
C MET A 118 -5.38 -16.99 -18.77
N LEU A 119 -5.81 -15.85 -19.33
CA LEU A 119 -5.22 -14.56 -19.01
C LEU A 119 -5.61 -14.09 -17.60
N SER A 120 -6.87 -14.29 -17.20
CA SER A 120 -7.33 -14.04 -15.83
C SER A 120 -6.50 -14.84 -14.80
N GLU A 121 -6.25 -16.12 -15.06
CA GLU A 121 -5.44 -16.98 -14.19
C GLU A 121 -3.99 -16.53 -14.08
N ILE A 122 -3.37 -16.13 -15.21
CA ILE A 122 -2.00 -15.59 -15.22
C ILE A 122 -1.92 -14.31 -14.38
N ILE A 123 -2.87 -13.38 -14.57
CA ILE A 123 -2.91 -12.11 -13.81
C ILE A 123 -3.12 -12.39 -12.31
N SER A 124 -4.05 -13.27 -11.96
CA SER A 124 -4.32 -13.67 -10.58
C SER A 124 -3.10 -14.32 -9.92
N THR A 125 -2.40 -15.18 -10.65
CA THR A 125 -1.16 -15.82 -10.19
C THR A 125 -0.05 -14.79 -9.98
N GLY A 126 0.12 -13.85 -10.90
CA GLY A 126 1.02 -12.72 -10.75
C GLY A 126 0.69 -11.87 -9.51
N GLY A 127 -0.60 -11.63 -9.25
CA GLY A 127 -1.07 -10.95 -8.05
C GLY A 127 -0.68 -11.67 -6.76
N LYS A 128 -0.83 -13.00 -6.71
CA LYS A 128 -0.42 -13.83 -5.57
C LYS A 128 1.09 -13.80 -5.35
N LEU A 129 1.89 -13.91 -6.42
CA LEU A 129 3.35 -13.82 -6.34
C LEU A 129 3.80 -12.46 -5.82
N LEU A 130 3.17 -11.37 -6.29
CA LEU A 130 3.44 -10.02 -5.81
C LEU A 130 3.10 -9.87 -4.33
N VAL A 131 1.98 -10.42 -3.87
CA VAL A 131 1.61 -10.42 -2.45
C VAL A 131 2.64 -11.15 -1.59
N TRP A 132 3.17 -12.28 -2.03
CA TRP A 132 4.26 -12.97 -1.34
C TRP A 132 5.55 -12.14 -1.31
N GLY A 133 5.93 -11.55 -2.45
CA GLY A 133 7.08 -10.64 -2.51
C GLY A 133 6.96 -9.46 -1.54
N LEU A 134 5.78 -8.82 -1.52
CA LEU A 134 5.45 -7.73 -0.61
C LEU A 134 5.44 -8.18 0.86
N THR A 135 4.97 -9.39 1.14
CA THR A 135 4.98 -9.95 2.50
C THR A 135 6.42 -10.05 3.02
N LEU A 136 7.32 -10.63 2.22
CA LEU A 136 8.73 -10.77 2.58
C LEU A 136 9.44 -9.42 2.70
N SER A 137 9.21 -8.50 1.76
CA SER A 137 9.82 -7.17 1.82
C SER A 137 9.29 -6.32 2.96
N THR A 138 8.03 -6.53 3.39
CA THR A 138 7.44 -5.85 4.55
C THR A 138 8.04 -6.35 5.85
N LEU A 139 8.20 -7.67 6.00
CA LEU A 139 8.94 -8.25 7.12
C LEU A 139 10.37 -7.70 7.21
N ALA A 140 11.08 -7.66 6.07
CA ALA A 140 12.43 -7.09 6.01
C ALA A 140 12.43 -5.60 6.40
N SER A 141 11.45 -4.82 5.97
CA SER A 141 11.31 -3.41 6.33
C SER A 141 11.06 -3.20 7.83
N ILE A 142 10.22 -4.03 8.45
CA ILE A 142 9.95 -4.00 9.89
C ILE A 142 11.23 -4.32 10.68
N ALA A 143 11.92 -5.39 10.29
CA ALA A 143 13.15 -5.83 10.94
C ALA A 143 14.28 -4.80 10.81
N ASP A 144 14.47 -4.22 9.62
CA ASP A 144 15.48 -3.18 9.37
C ASP A 144 15.26 -1.97 10.29
N ARG A 145 14.01 -1.52 10.43
CA ARG A 145 13.65 -0.43 11.36
C ARG A 145 13.83 -0.80 12.82
N ALA A 146 13.48 -2.03 13.21
CA ALA A 146 13.60 -2.47 14.61
C ALA A 146 15.06 -2.56 15.07
N ILE A 147 15.99 -2.85 14.15
CA ILE A 147 17.44 -2.99 14.45
C ILE A 147 18.17 -1.64 14.31
N ALA A 148 17.59 -0.66 13.60
CA ALA A 148 18.24 0.64 13.36
C ALA A 148 18.79 1.32 14.63
N PRO A 149 18.08 1.36 15.79
CA PRO A 149 18.60 1.96 17.02
C PRO A 149 19.82 1.24 17.62
N LEU A 150 20.07 -0.02 17.25
CA LEU A 150 21.22 -0.79 17.74
C LEU A 150 22.50 -0.53 16.92
N ARG A 151 22.39 0.19 15.81
CA ARG A 151 23.52 0.54 14.93
C ARG A 151 24.05 1.96 15.17
N GLU A 152 23.35 2.75 16.00
CA GLU A 152 23.74 4.09 16.45
C GLU A 152 24.48 4.02 17.79
#